data_AF-A0A0P9CPP0-F1
#
_entry.id   AF-A0A0P9CPP0-F1
#
_cell.length_a   1.000
_cell.length_b   1.000
_cell.length_c   1.000
_cell.angle_alpha   90.00
_cell.angle_beta   90.00
_cell.angle_gamma   90.00
#
_symmetry.space_group_name_H-M   'P 1'
#
loop_
_entity.id
_entity.type
_entity.pdbx_description
1 polymer ?
#
loop_
_entity_poly.entity_id
_entity_poly.type
_entity_poly.pdbx_seq_one_letter_code
_entity_poly.pdbx_strand_id
1 'polypeptide(L)'
;MVLIDTTPSAQGTYTALELAQKIVFVMTPEWVSFKRFIDEYQAVRYQKAPENVTVVINRIRKRVSEHARTLRLLEEADIPSDIVRVPEDRTLYRELIGASALVGGRDVQDGVDHLLSALRFDPVLNSTKRGLRRGRRWNV
;
A
#
# COMPACT_ATOMS: atom_id res chain seq x y z
N MET A 1 -10.51 -14.06 -9.35
CA MET A 1 -9.38 -13.32 -8.74
C MET A 1 -8.74 -14.25 -7.71
N VAL A 2 -7.43 -14.47 -7.79
CA VAL A 2 -6.67 -15.23 -6.79
C VAL A 2 -5.77 -14.24 -6.07
N LEU A 3 -5.92 -14.16 -4.75
CA LEU A 3 -5.02 -13.38 -3.89
C LEU A 3 -4.04 -14.35 -3.25
N ILE A 4 -2.76 -14.07 -3.40
CA ILE A 4 -1.69 -14.85 -2.78
C ILE A 4 -1.03 -13.94 -1.76
N ASP A 5 -1.23 -14.25 -0.49
CA ASP A 5 -0.50 -13.60 0.60
C ASP A 5 0.83 -14.32 0.78
N THR A 6 1.92 -13.55 0.80
CA THR A 6 3.28 -14.10 0.83
C THR A 6 4.08 -13.49 1.97
N THR A 7 4.95 -14.31 2.55
CA THR A 7 5.92 -13.83 3.53
C THR A 7 7.13 -13.25 2.79
N PRO A 8 7.64 -12.06 3.19
CA PRO A 8 8.86 -11.50 2.64
C PRO A 8 10.01 -12.52 2.65
N SER A 9 10.82 -12.54 1.57
CA SER A 9 12.00 -13.40 1.43
C SER A 9 11.79 -14.93 1.49
N ALA A 10 10.54 -15.44 1.50
CA ALA A 10 10.29 -16.87 1.40
C ALA A 10 10.48 -17.38 -0.04
N GLN A 11 10.92 -18.63 -0.21
CA GLN A 11 11.20 -19.21 -1.54
C GLN A 11 9.98 -19.16 -2.47
N GLY A 12 8.77 -19.43 -1.93
CA GLY A 12 7.52 -19.37 -2.71
C GLY A 12 7.12 -17.96 -3.15
N THR A 13 7.67 -16.91 -2.52
CA THR A 13 7.36 -15.51 -2.82
C THR A 13 7.86 -15.13 -4.20
N TYR A 14 9.06 -15.55 -4.60
CA TYR A 14 9.61 -15.22 -5.91
C TYR A 14 8.82 -15.86 -7.06
N THR A 15 8.42 -17.13 -6.89
CA THR A 15 7.54 -17.80 -7.87
C THR A 15 6.17 -17.12 -7.96
N ALA A 16 5.60 -16.69 -6.82
CA ALA A 16 4.35 -15.94 -6.82
C ALA A 16 4.50 -14.59 -7.55
N LEU A 17 5.60 -13.86 -7.32
CA LEU A 17 5.88 -12.58 -7.98
C LEU A 17 6.07 -12.74 -9.50
N GLU A 18 6.75 -13.80 -9.95
CA GLU A 18 6.92 -14.11 -11.37
C GLU A 18 5.58 -14.33 -12.07
N LEU A 19 4.66 -15.08 -11.43
CA LEU A 19 3.34 -15.40 -12.00
C LEU A 19 2.31 -14.27 -11.86
N ALA A 20 2.52 -13.36 -10.90
CA ALA A 20 1.57 -12.31 -10.59
C ALA A 20 1.36 -11.31 -11.75
N GLN A 21 0.11 -11.02 -12.07
CA GLN A 21 -0.27 -9.94 -12.99
C GLN A 21 -0.25 -8.57 -12.31
N LYS A 22 -0.56 -8.54 -11.01
CA LYS A 22 -0.53 -7.35 -10.15
C LYS A 22 0.18 -7.69 -8.85
N ILE A 23 1.00 -6.77 -8.36
CA ILE A 23 1.79 -6.93 -7.15
C ILE A 23 1.45 -5.78 -6.21
N VAL A 24 1.16 -6.12 -4.95
CA VAL A 24 0.94 -5.15 -3.89
C VAL A 24 2.06 -5.32 -2.87
N PHE A 25 2.95 -4.34 -2.78
CA PHE A 25 3.93 -4.27 -1.69
C PHE A 25 3.32 -3.55 -0.51
N VAL A 26 3.32 -4.15 0.67
CA VAL A 26 2.84 -3.51 1.90
C VAL A 26 4.02 -3.26 2.82
N MET A 27 4.22 -2.00 3.23
CA MET A 27 5.28 -1.62 4.17
C MET A 27 4.78 -0.70 5.28
N THR A 28 5.47 -0.69 6.43
CA THR A 28 5.31 0.36 7.45
C THR A 28 6.32 1.48 7.21
N PRO A 29 6.04 2.74 7.59
CA PRO A 29 6.97 3.86 7.44
C PRO A 29 8.11 3.84 8.49
N GLU A 30 8.60 2.67 8.83
CA GLU A 30 9.73 2.43 9.74
C GLU A 30 10.99 2.18 8.89
N TRP A 31 12.16 2.57 9.40
CA TRP A 31 13.41 2.51 8.63
C TRP A 31 13.76 1.09 8.17
N VAL A 32 13.54 0.09 9.03
CA VAL A 32 13.83 -1.31 8.73
C VAL A 32 12.91 -1.83 7.61
N SER A 33 11.61 -1.49 7.67
CA SER A 33 10.64 -1.85 6.64
C SER A 33 10.94 -1.18 5.30
N PHE A 34 11.34 0.09 5.32
CA PHE A 34 11.75 0.82 4.12
C PHE A 34 12.95 0.17 3.43
N LYS A 35 14.01 -0.18 4.17
CA LYS A 35 15.19 -0.84 3.58
C LYS A 35 14.81 -2.14 2.87
N ARG A 36 14.08 -3.01 3.57
CA ARG A 36 13.61 -4.29 3.01
C ARG A 36 12.76 -4.08 1.76
N PHE A 37 11.84 -3.11 1.82
CA PHE A 37 11.01 -2.75 0.68
C PHE A 37 11.84 -2.32 -0.52
N ILE A 38 12.84 -1.45 -0.35
CA ILE A 38 13.68 -0.99 -1.48
C ILE A 38 14.42 -2.15 -2.12
N ASP A 39 14.99 -3.06 -1.30
CA ASP A 39 15.71 -4.23 -1.80
C ASP A 39 14.78 -5.15 -2.63
N GLU A 40 13.58 -5.44 -2.12
CA GLU A 40 12.59 -6.27 -2.82
C GLU A 40 12.00 -5.58 -4.06
N TYR A 41 11.71 -4.29 -3.96
CA TYR A 41 11.20 -3.49 -5.07
C TYR A 41 12.21 -3.44 -6.21
N GLN A 42 13.50 -3.29 -5.92
CA GLN A 42 14.54 -3.32 -6.93
C GLN A 42 14.64 -4.67 -7.64
N ALA A 43 14.38 -5.79 -6.96
CA ALA A 43 14.34 -7.10 -7.60
C ALA A 43 13.16 -7.23 -8.58
N VAL A 44 12.00 -6.66 -8.22
CA VAL A 44 10.76 -6.77 -9.02
C VAL A 44 10.67 -5.74 -10.14
N ARG A 45 11.18 -4.51 -9.96
CA ARG A 45 11.02 -3.41 -10.92
C ARG A 45 11.59 -3.70 -12.32
N TYR A 46 12.54 -4.63 -12.42
CA TYR A 46 13.12 -5.06 -13.70
C TYR A 46 12.32 -6.17 -14.38
N GLN A 47 11.42 -6.84 -13.65
CA GLN A 47 10.63 -7.97 -14.13
C GLN A 47 9.20 -7.58 -14.49
N LYS A 48 8.69 -6.49 -13.91
CA LYS A 48 7.29 -6.05 -14.04
C LYS A 48 7.21 -4.57 -14.40
N ALA A 49 6.26 -4.26 -15.27
CA ALA A 49 5.96 -2.87 -15.61
C ALA A 49 5.42 -2.11 -14.37
N PRO A 50 5.80 -0.84 -14.16
CA PRO A 50 5.42 -0.07 -12.96
C PRO A 50 3.91 -0.03 -12.69
N GLU A 51 3.08 0.01 -13.74
CA GLU A 51 1.60 0.03 -13.64
C GLU A 51 0.99 -1.28 -13.08
N ASN A 52 1.82 -2.33 -12.95
CA ASN A 52 1.42 -3.60 -12.34
C ASN A 52 1.88 -3.75 -10.90
N VAL A 53 2.56 -2.74 -10.36
CA VAL A 53 3.05 -2.71 -8.98
C VAL A 53 2.36 -1.56 -8.25
N THR A 54 1.86 -1.84 -7.06
CA THR A 54 1.29 -0.83 -6.16
C THR A 54 1.97 -0.94 -4.80
N VAL A 55 2.42 0.19 -4.25
CA VAL A 55 3.08 0.24 -2.95
C VAL A 55 2.11 0.84 -1.93
N VAL A 56 1.79 0.07 -0.90
CA VAL A 56 0.93 0.46 0.21
C VAL A 56 1.79 0.77 1.42
N ILE A 57 1.80 2.03 1.85
CA ILE A 57 2.43 2.47 3.08
C ILE A 57 1.36 2.47 4.17
N ASN A 58 1.41 1.44 5.03
CA ASN A 58 0.41 1.18 6.05
C ASN A 58 0.82 1.75 7.42
N ARG A 59 -0.15 1.96 8.31
CA ARG A 59 0.06 2.40 9.71
C ARG A 59 0.75 3.75 9.85
N ILE A 60 0.44 4.69 8.95
CA ILE A 60 1.01 6.04 9.02
C ILE A 60 0.45 6.78 10.23
N ARG A 61 1.31 7.03 11.22
CA ARG A 61 1.04 7.87 12.39
C ARG A 61 1.48 9.31 12.17
N LYS A 62 0.66 10.27 12.62
CA LYS A 62 1.03 11.69 12.71
C LYS A 62 2.05 11.88 13.85
N ARG A 63 2.94 12.87 13.70
CA ARG A 63 3.92 13.29 14.73
C ARG A 63 4.99 12.25 15.10
N VAL A 64 5.17 11.20 14.29
CA VAL A 64 6.30 10.29 14.41
C VAL A 64 7.39 10.76 13.44
N SER A 65 8.49 11.27 13.97
CA SER A 65 9.59 11.84 13.16
C SER A 65 10.19 10.83 12.20
N GLU A 66 10.34 9.58 12.64
CA GLU A 66 10.80 8.48 11.78
C GLU A 66 9.88 8.29 10.57
N HIS A 67 8.56 8.27 10.78
CA HIS A 67 7.62 8.10 9.68
C HIS A 67 7.72 9.24 8.67
N ALA A 68 7.81 10.49 9.15
CA ALA A 68 7.99 11.65 8.28
C ALA A 68 9.29 11.56 7.47
N ARG A 69 10.38 11.08 8.08
CA ARG A 69 11.66 10.86 7.41
C ARG A 69 11.56 9.76 6.35
N THR A 70 10.98 8.61 6.68
CA THR A 70 10.82 7.49 5.76
C THR A 70 9.95 7.87 4.55
N LEU A 71 8.87 8.61 4.77
CA LEU A 71 8.01 9.10 3.69
C LEU A 71 8.75 10.05 2.74
N ARG A 72 9.61 10.93 3.27
CA ARG A 72 10.47 11.79 2.44
C ARG A 72 11.45 10.98 1.60
N LEU A 73 12.08 9.97 2.18
CA LEU A 73 13.00 9.09 1.44
C LEU A 73 12.29 8.31 0.33
N LEU A 74 11.03 7.90 0.53
CA LEU A 74 10.21 7.29 -0.52
C LEU A 74 9.89 8.28 -1.65
N GLU A 75 9.62 9.54 -1.31
CA GLU A 75 9.41 10.60 -2.30
C GLU A 75 10.69 10.91 -3.08
N GLU A 76 11.85 10.92 -2.42
CA GLU A 76 13.17 11.09 -3.04
C GLU A 76 13.59 9.90 -3.90
N ALA A 77 13.14 8.68 -3.57
CA ALA A 77 13.42 7.48 -4.33
C ALA A 77 12.70 7.44 -5.70
N ASP A 78 11.75 8.34 -5.94
CA ASP A 78 11.01 8.52 -7.20
C ASP A 78 10.50 7.19 -7.79
N ILE A 79 9.76 6.45 -6.97
CA ILE A 79 9.22 5.15 -7.34
C ILE A 79 8.13 5.34 -8.41
N PRO A 80 8.28 4.77 -9.62
CA PRO A 80 7.32 4.97 -10.73
C PRO A 80 5.98 4.23 -10.56
N SER A 81 5.82 3.48 -9.47
CA SER A 81 4.62 2.70 -9.15
C SER A 81 3.61 3.53 -8.36
N ASP A 82 2.33 3.17 -8.42
CA ASP A 82 1.30 3.86 -7.63
C ASP A 82 1.55 3.68 -6.11
N ILE A 83 1.50 4.78 -5.36
CA ILE A 83 1.72 4.79 -3.91
C ILE A 83 0.41 5.10 -3.17
N VAL A 84 -0.07 4.12 -2.42
CA VAL A 84 -1.24 4.22 -1.54
C VAL A 84 -0.76 4.45 -0.10
N ARG A 85 -1.36 5.43 0.57
CA ARG A 85 -1.06 5.77 1.97
C ARG A 85 -2.25 5.41 2.84
N VAL A 86 -2.04 4.56 3.84
CA VAL A 86 -3.08 4.12 4.79
C VAL A 86 -2.67 4.55 6.20
N PRO A 87 -3.44 5.43 6.87
CA PRO A 87 -3.12 5.86 8.22
C PRO A 87 -3.32 4.74 9.23
N GLU A 88 -2.70 4.89 10.39
CA GLU A 88 -3.03 4.02 11.51
C GLU A 88 -4.45 4.29 12.01
N ASP A 89 -5.23 3.22 12.18
CA ASP A 89 -6.60 3.29 12.67
C ASP A 89 -6.84 2.28 13.81
N ARG A 90 -7.19 2.80 14.98
CA ARG A 90 -7.48 2.00 16.18
C ARG A 90 -8.82 1.25 16.10
N THR A 91 -9.76 1.72 15.31
CA THR A 91 -11.03 1.03 15.05
C THR A 91 -10.78 -0.21 14.23
N LEU A 92 -9.99 -0.09 13.16
CA LEU A 92 -9.59 -1.24 12.34
C LEU A 92 -8.92 -2.34 13.17
N TYR A 93 -7.99 -2.00 14.07
CA TYR A 93 -7.37 -3.00 14.95
C TYR A 93 -8.35 -3.68 15.90
N ARG A 94 -9.30 -2.92 16.46
CA ARG A 94 -10.31 -3.49 17.38
C ARG A 94 -11.21 -4.49 16.65
N GLU A 95 -11.63 -4.16 15.44
CA GLU A 95 -12.46 -5.04 14.61
C GLU A 95 -11.72 -6.29 14.14
N LEU A 96 -10.43 -6.15 13.83
CA LEU A 96 -9.56 -7.27 13.47
C LEU A 96 -9.44 -8.30 14.61
N ILE A 97 -9.37 -7.84 15.86
CA ILE A 97 -9.39 -8.71 17.04
C ILE A 97 -10.78 -9.36 17.22
N GLY A 98 -11.85 -8.63 16.90
CA GLY A 98 -13.23 -9.09 17.04
C GLY A 98 -13.76 -9.98 15.91
N ALA A 99 -12.93 -10.40 14.95
CA ALA A 99 -13.32 -11.15 13.74
C ALA A 99 -14.53 -10.54 13.00
N SER A 100 -14.70 -9.22 13.12
CA SER A 100 -15.79 -8.47 12.48
C SER A 100 -15.38 -8.01 11.09
N ALA A 101 -16.33 -7.52 10.30
CA ALA A 101 -16.00 -6.84 9.06
C ALA A 101 -14.99 -5.71 9.34
N LEU A 102 -13.90 -5.67 8.58
CA LEU A 102 -12.84 -4.67 8.74
C LEU A 102 -13.32 -3.33 8.18
N VAL A 103 -14.05 -2.57 9.00
CA VAL A 103 -14.56 -1.24 8.72
C VAL A 103 -13.62 -0.21 9.36
N GLY A 104 -12.57 0.14 8.63
CA GLY A 104 -11.75 1.28 8.99
C GLY A 104 -12.54 2.60 8.98
N GLY A 105 -12.00 3.62 9.63
CA GLY A 105 -12.48 4.99 9.49
C GLY A 105 -12.32 5.51 8.06
N ARG A 106 -12.88 6.69 7.79
CA ARG A 106 -12.93 7.28 6.45
C ARG A 106 -11.58 7.33 5.74
N ASP A 107 -10.51 7.72 6.44
CA ASP A 107 -9.19 7.85 5.81
C ASP A 107 -8.59 6.47 5.43
N VAL A 108 -8.98 5.39 6.13
CA VAL A 108 -8.62 4.02 5.75
C VAL A 108 -9.42 3.58 4.53
N GLN A 109 -10.73 3.88 4.50
CA GLN A 109 -11.59 3.59 3.35
C GLN A 109 -11.08 4.29 2.08
N ASP A 110 -10.74 5.58 2.17
CA ASP A 110 -10.16 6.35 1.07
C ASP A 110 -8.86 5.68 0.55
N GLY A 111 -8.05 5.12 1.45
CA GLY A 111 -6.83 4.37 1.10
C GLY A 111 -7.15 3.04 0.40
N VAL A 112 -8.15 2.29 0.87
CA VAL A 112 -8.60 1.04 0.25
C VAL A 112 -9.20 1.30 -1.13
N ASP A 113 -10.02 2.32 -1.29
CA ASP A 113 -10.59 2.71 -2.58
C ASP A 113 -9.50 3.11 -3.58
N HIS A 114 -8.46 3.81 -3.11
CA HIS A 114 -7.29 4.12 -3.93
C HIS A 114 -6.54 2.85 -4.36
N LEU A 115 -6.33 1.88 -3.46
CA LEU A 115 -5.72 0.59 -3.79
C LEU A 115 -6.53 -0.17 -4.85
N LEU A 116 -7.85 -0.27 -4.68
CA LEU A 116 -8.72 -0.95 -5.64
C LEU A 116 -8.67 -0.28 -7.02
N SER A 117 -8.69 1.07 -7.04
CA SER A 117 -8.53 1.85 -8.27
C SER A 117 -7.18 1.62 -8.94
N ALA A 118 -6.07 1.62 -8.18
CA ALA A 118 -4.71 1.42 -8.71
C ALA A 118 -4.54 0.03 -9.32
N LEU A 119 -5.14 -0.98 -8.69
CA LEU A 119 -5.17 -2.34 -9.20
C LEU A 119 -6.08 -2.49 -10.44
N ARG A 120 -6.79 -1.44 -10.85
CA ARG A 120 -7.82 -1.45 -11.89
C ARG A 120 -8.89 -2.51 -11.62
N PHE A 121 -9.13 -2.80 -10.35
CA PHE A 121 -10.35 -3.46 -9.93
C PHE A 121 -11.45 -2.41 -9.99
N ASP A 122 -11.98 -2.19 -11.19
CA ASP A 122 -13.18 -1.39 -11.36
C ASP A 122 -14.29 -2.18 -10.65
N PRO A 123 -14.83 -1.69 -9.52
CA PRO A 123 -15.93 -2.37 -8.89
C PRO A 123 -17.10 -2.28 -9.86
N VAL A 124 -17.69 -3.40 -10.26
CA VAL A 124 -19.04 -3.42 -10.87
C VAL A 124 -20.10 -3.04 -9.81
N LEU A 125 -19.76 -2.17 -8.87
CA LEU A 125 -20.60 -1.68 -7.78
C LEU A 125 -20.76 -0.17 -7.95
N ASN A 126 -21.75 0.20 -8.75
CA ASN A 126 -22.55 1.44 -8.69
C ASN A 126 -22.08 2.49 -7.67
N SER A 127 -20.97 3.16 -7.95
CA SER A 127 -20.49 4.27 -7.12
C SER A 127 -20.10 5.41 -8.04
N THR A 128 -21.04 6.35 -8.15
CA THR A 128 -20.93 7.66 -8.76
C THR A 128 -19.53 8.23 -8.59
N LYS A 129 -18.82 8.42 -9.71
CA LYS A 129 -17.50 9.05 -9.82
C LYS A 129 -17.44 10.34 -8.99
N ARG A 130 -17.00 10.23 -7.73
CA ARG A 130 -16.67 11.38 -6.90
C ARG A 130 -15.20 11.65 -7.15
N GLY A 131 -14.94 12.69 -7.94
CA GLY A 131 -13.60 13.04 -8.41
C GLY A 131 -12.56 12.96 -7.31
N LEU A 132 -11.51 12.19 -7.59
CA LEU A 132 -10.26 12.13 -6.84
C LEU A 132 -9.75 13.57 -6.66
N ARG A 133 -10.06 14.16 -5.51
CA ARG A 133 -9.55 15.48 -5.14
C ARG A 133 -8.06 15.31 -4.81
N ARG A 134 -7.25 15.70 -5.80
CA ARG A 134 -5.82 16.03 -5.68
C ARG A 134 -5.45 16.53 -4.28
N GLY A 135 -4.47 15.84 -3.67
CA GLY A 135 -3.47 16.42 -2.79
C GLY A 135 -4.00 17.21 -1.60
N ARG A 136 -4.55 16.54 -0.59
CA ARG A 136 -4.58 17.14 0.75
C ARG A 136 -3.14 17.06 1.29
N ARG A 137 -2.44 18.20 1.26
CA ARG A 137 -1.17 18.41 1.97
C ARG A 137 -1.34 17.90 3.40
N TRP A 138 -0.62 16.82 3.72
CA TRP A 138 -0.35 16.47 5.11
C TRP A 138 0.63 17.52 5.61
N ASN A 139 0.12 18.61 6.18
CA ASN A 139 0.95 19.57 6.89
C ASN A 139 1.60 18.83 8.06
N VAL A 140 2.92 18.70 7.99
CA VAL A 140 3.82 18.34 9.09
C VAL A 140 4.02 19.56 9.96
#